data_AF-A0A951I5M8-F1
#
_entry.id   AF-A0A951I5M8-F1
#
_cell.length_a   1.000
_cell.length_b   1.000
_cell.length_c   1.000
_cell.angle_alpha   90.00
_cell.angle_beta   90.00
_cell.angle_gamma   90.00
#
_symmetry.space_group_name_H-M   'P 1'
#
loop_
_entity.id
_entity.type
_entity.pdbx_description
1 polymer ?
#
loop_
_entity_poly.entity_id
_entity_poly.type
_entity_poly.pdbx_seq_one_letter_code
_entity_poly.pdbx_strand_id
1 'polypeptide(L)'
;HRHRYEFNPEFREALEREGLRFAGLSPDGKFVEMVELPRETHPWFLGCQFHPEYKSKPLSAHPLFSSFIRAAYENRLRNEESSMANVSEAQTLEHERAGVAGDD
;
A
#
# COMPACT_ATOMS: atom_id res chain seq x y z
N HIS A 1 -0.53 -14.80 18.33
CA HIS A 1 0.56 -15.61 17.74
C HIS A 1 0.11 -17.04 17.61
N ARG A 2 0.32 -17.64 16.43
CA ARG A 2 0.14 -19.07 16.18
C ARG A 2 1.05 -19.52 15.03
N HIS A 3 2.35 -19.36 15.24
CA HIS A 3 3.42 -19.72 14.31
C HIS A 3 4.57 -20.37 15.09
N ARG A 4 5.50 -20.99 14.38
CA ARG A 4 6.75 -21.55 14.94
C ARG A 4 8.02 -20.95 14.33
N TYR A 5 7.88 -20.31 13.18
CA TYR A 5 8.99 -19.70 12.48
C TYR A 5 9.06 -18.22 12.82
N GLU A 6 10.29 -17.75 12.99
CA GLU A 6 10.63 -16.37 13.28
C GLU A 6 11.48 -15.82 12.13
N PHE A 7 11.52 -14.50 12.01
CA PHE A 7 12.39 -13.83 11.04
C PHE A 7 13.87 -14.14 11.35
N ASN A 8 14.67 -14.49 10.33
CA ASN A 8 16.12 -14.66 10.50
C ASN A 8 16.82 -13.28 10.51
N PRO A 9 17.43 -12.85 11.64
CA PRO A 9 18.08 -11.55 11.77
C PRO A 9 19.20 -11.29 10.76
N GLU A 10 19.84 -12.34 10.22
CA GLU A 10 20.90 -12.20 9.20
C GLU A 10 20.43 -11.48 7.93
N PHE A 11 19.13 -11.52 7.63
CA PHE A 11 18.55 -10.83 6.47
C PHE A 11 18.13 -9.39 6.75
N ARG A 12 18.20 -8.94 8.02
CA ARG A 12 17.64 -7.65 8.43
C ARG A 12 18.23 -6.49 7.64
N GLU A 13 19.55 -6.36 7.67
CA GLU A 13 20.27 -5.23 7.05
C GLU A 13 20.08 -5.21 5.53
N ALA A 14 20.06 -6.39 4.90
CA ALA A 14 19.82 -6.50 3.47
C ALA A 14 18.40 -6.00 3.10
N LEU A 15 17.38 -6.39 3.86
CA LEU A 15 16.00 -5.96 3.60
C LEU A 15 15.75 -4.50 3.96
N GLU A 16 16.34 -4.00 5.05
CA GLU A 16 16.26 -2.57 5.43
C GLU A 16 16.86 -1.67 4.35
N ARG A 17 17.98 -2.07 3.75
CA ARG A 17 18.63 -1.35 2.65
C ARG A 17 17.79 -1.28 1.38
N GLU A 18 17.01 -2.33 1.09
CA GLU A 18 16.04 -2.34 -0.01
C GLU A 18 14.71 -1.64 0.36
N GLY A 19 14.63 -1.05 1.56
CA GLY A 19 13.54 -0.18 1.98
C GLY A 19 12.49 -0.83 2.88
N LEU A 20 12.60 -2.12 3.25
CA LEU A 20 11.68 -2.72 4.21
C LEU A 20 11.88 -2.14 5.62
N ARG A 21 10.82 -1.66 6.26
CA ARG A 21 10.89 -1.13 7.63
C ARG A 21 10.39 -2.15 8.63
N PHE A 22 11.21 -2.43 9.65
CA PHE A 22 10.85 -3.28 10.78
C PHE A 22 10.09 -2.45 11.84
N ALA A 23 8.82 -2.17 11.55
CA ALA A 23 7.98 -1.22 12.31
C ALA A 23 7.50 -1.73 13.67
N GLY A 24 7.51 -3.04 13.91
CA GLY A 24 7.13 -3.63 15.18
C GLY A 24 8.11 -4.72 15.58
N LEU A 25 8.66 -4.60 16.78
CA LEU A 25 9.51 -5.60 17.41
C LEU A 25 8.87 -6.07 18.71
N SER A 26 9.24 -7.26 19.17
CA SER A 26 8.94 -7.71 20.54
C SER A 26 9.53 -6.72 21.56
N PRO A 27 9.02 -6.68 22.81
CA PRO A 27 9.51 -5.75 23.83
C PRO A 27 11.01 -5.86 24.12
N ASP A 28 11.60 -7.04 23.93
CA ASP A 28 13.03 -7.30 24.06
C ASP A 28 13.83 -7.09 22.76
N GLY A 29 13.17 -6.67 21.68
CA GLY A 29 13.76 -6.34 20.38
C GLY A 29 14.20 -7.54 19.54
N LYS A 30 13.96 -8.78 20.00
CA LYS A 30 14.48 -10.00 19.35
C LYS A 30 13.64 -10.48 18.19
N PHE A 31 12.32 -10.38 18.30
CA PHE A 31 11.40 -10.88 17.29
C PHE A 31 10.80 -9.73 16.50
N VAL A 32 10.62 -9.98 15.21
CA VAL A 32 9.98 -9.05 14.29
C VAL A 32 8.49 -9.37 14.26
N GLU A 33 7.69 -8.41 14.69
CA GLU A 33 6.25 -8.55 14.85
C GLU A 33 5.48 -7.90 13.70
N MET A 34 6.06 -6.85 13.11
CA MET A 34 5.43 -6.09 12.04
C MET A 34 6.48 -5.45 11.12
N VAL A 35 6.17 -5.46 9.83
CA VAL A 35 6.94 -4.80 8.77
C VAL A 35 6.04 -3.93 7.92
N GLU A 36 6.61 -2.88 7.34
CA GLU A 36 5.92 -2.00 6.39
C GLU A 36 6.88 -1.54 5.29
N LEU A 37 6.33 -0.92 4.24
CA LEU A 37 7.12 -0.17 3.25
C LEU A 37 6.91 1.33 3.47
N PRO A 38 7.89 2.16 3.07
CA PRO A 38 7.72 3.60 3.00
C PRO A 38 6.48 3.98 2.17
N ARG A 39 5.77 5.03 2.59
CA ARG A 39 4.50 5.44 1.93
C ARG A 39 4.73 5.92 0.50
N GLU A 40 5.88 6.52 0.24
CA GLU A 40 6.36 6.91 -1.07
C GLU A 40 6.56 5.71 -2.02
N THR A 41 6.88 4.54 -1.47
CA THR A 41 7.02 3.28 -2.23
C THR A 41 5.67 2.61 -2.42
N HIS A 42 4.88 2.51 -1.35
CA HIS A 42 3.54 1.94 -1.39
C HIS A 42 2.64 2.65 -0.36
N PRO A 43 1.49 3.22 -0.76
CA PRO A 43 0.69 4.10 0.11
C PRO A 43 0.16 3.39 1.37
N TRP A 44 -0.02 2.07 1.28
CA TRP A 44 -0.40 1.23 2.42
C TRP A 44 0.12 -0.19 2.25
N PHE A 45 1.24 -0.55 2.87
CA PHE A 45 1.78 -1.91 2.88
C PHE A 45 2.14 -2.26 4.31
N LEU A 46 1.60 -3.38 4.82
CA LEU A 46 1.85 -3.83 6.18
C LEU A 46 1.76 -5.35 6.25
N GLY A 47 2.75 -5.97 6.89
CA GLY A 47 2.74 -7.37 7.27
C GLY A 47 2.87 -7.48 8.79
N CYS A 48 2.11 -8.36 9.42
CA CYS A 48 2.23 -8.65 10.84
C CYS A 48 2.25 -10.16 11.09
N GLN A 49 3.00 -10.58 12.10
CA GLN A 49 3.15 -12.00 12.44
C GLN A 49 2.01 -12.51 13.34
N PHE A 50 1.37 -11.61 14.09
CA PHE A 50 0.20 -11.91 14.91
C PHE A 50 -1.11 -11.93 14.13
N HIS A 51 -2.19 -12.29 14.83
CA HIS A 51 -3.54 -12.43 14.29
C HIS A 51 -4.44 -11.28 14.77
N PRO A 52 -4.43 -10.10 14.11
CA PRO A 52 -5.29 -8.97 14.48
C PRO A 52 -6.79 -9.30 14.33
N GLU A 53 -7.15 -10.26 13.47
CA GLU A 53 -8.51 -10.71 13.21
C GLU A 53 -9.21 -11.22 14.47
N TYR A 54 -8.50 -11.93 15.36
CA TYR A 54 -9.07 -12.44 16.59
C TYR A 54 -9.42 -11.35 17.60
N LYS A 55 -8.88 -10.13 17.43
CA LYS A 55 -9.18 -8.97 18.28
C LYS A 55 -10.16 -7.99 17.63
N SER A 56 -10.51 -8.18 16.36
CA SER A 56 -11.48 -7.34 15.66
C SER A 56 -12.91 -7.71 16.06
N LYS A 57 -13.78 -6.71 16.27
CA LYS A 57 -15.20 -6.92 16.62
C LYS A 57 -16.10 -6.11 15.68
N PRO A 58 -17.38 -6.51 15.48
CA PRO A 58 -18.29 -5.79 14.58
C PRO A 58 -18.45 -4.29 14.89
N LEU A 59 -18.55 -3.92 16.18
CA LEU A 59 -18.68 -2.52 16.62
C LEU A 59 -17.34 -1.85 16.98
N SER A 60 -16.24 -2.59 16.87
CA SER A 60 -14.90 -2.11 17.20
C SER A 60 -13.91 -2.86 16.33
N ALA A 61 -13.86 -2.45 15.07
CA ALA A 61 -12.95 -3.04 14.10
C ALA A 61 -11.51 -2.78 14.51
N HIS A 62 -10.63 -3.76 14.31
CA HIS A 62 -9.21 -3.58 14.60
C HIS A 62 -8.63 -2.47 13.70
N PRO A 63 -7.79 -1.55 14.25
CA PRO A 63 -7.29 -0.41 13.49
C PRO A 63 -6.62 -0.76 12.15
N LEU A 64 -5.89 -1.89 12.11
CA LEU A 64 -5.27 -2.38 10.87
C LEU A 64 -6.28 -2.65 9.75
N PHE A 65 -7.45 -3.25 10.07
CA PHE A 65 -8.47 -3.49 9.05
C PHE A 65 -9.17 -2.21 8.63
N SER A 66 -9.53 -1.34 9.57
CA SER A 66 -10.15 -0.04 9.24
C SER A 66 -9.22 0.81 8.37
N SER A 67 -7.92 0.82 8.68
CA SER A 67 -6.92 1.52 7.89
C SER A 67 -6.72 0.88 6.51
N PHE A 68 -6.70 -0.45 6.41
CA PHE A 68 -6.61 -1.16 5.13
C PHE A 68 -7.76 -0.82 4.19
N ILE A 69 -9.00 -0.91 4.68
CA ILE A 69 -10.19 -0.62 3.87
C ILE A 69 -10.19 0.83 3.39
N ARG A 70 -9.81 1.76 4.28
CA ARG A 70 -9.66 3.17 3.90
C ARG A 70 -8.62 3.32 2.79
N ALA A 71 -7.45 2.72 2.93
CA ALA A 71 -6.39 2.80 1.92
C ALA A 71 -6.81 2.18 0.58
N ALA A 72 -7.54 1.06 0.61
CA ALA A 72 -8.09 0.43 -0.59
C ALA A 72 -9.13 1.34 -1.29
N TYR A 73 -9.98 2.01 -0.51
CA TYR A 73 -10.93 2.99 -1.04
C TYR A 73 -10.22 4.20 -1.67
N GLU A 74 -9.25 4.78 -0.98
CA GLU A 74 -8.43 5.88 -1.51
C GLU A 74 -7.67 5.45 -2.78
N ASN A 75 -7.20 4.20 -2.85
CA ASN A 75 -6.55 3.67 -4.05
C ASN A 75 -7.51 3.56 -5.23
N ARG A 76 -8.75 3.12 -4.98
CA ARG A 76 -9.79 3.09 -6.00
C ARG A 76 -10.07 4.49 -6.56
N LEU A 77 -10.21 5.50 -5.71
CA LEU A 77 -10.47 6.88 -6.14
C LEU A 77 -9.33 7.43 -7.00
N ARG A 78 -8.06 7.23 -6.59
CA ARG A 78 -6.90 7.64 -7.40
C ARG A 78 -6.89 6.99 -8.78
N ASN A 79 -7.31 5.72 -8.87
CA ASN A 79 -7.39 5.02 -10.15
C ASN A 79 -8.51 5.58 -11.04
N GLU A 80 -9.67 5.91 -10.45
CA GLU A 80 -10.78 6.55 -11.17
C GLU A 80 -10.36 7.94 -11.68
N GLU A 81 -9.72 8.77 -10.85
CA GLU A 81 -9.17 10.08 -11.25
C GLU A 81 -8.15 9.95 -12.39
N SER A 82 -7.19 9.05 -12.26
CA SER A 82 -6.17 8.79 -13.29
C SER A 82 -6.81 8.33 -14.60
N SER A 83 -7.86 7.50 -14.52
CA SER A 83 -8.59 7.05 -15.72
C SER A 83 -9.32 8.19 -16.43
N MET A 84 -9.96 9.10 -15.68
CA MET A 84 -10.64 10.28 -16.26
C MET A 84 -9.65 11.27 -16.88
N ALA A 85 -8.50 11.49 -16.22
CA ALA A 85 -7.44 12.35 -16.75
C ALA A 85 -6.92 11.81 -18.11
N ASN A 86 -6.64 10.51 -18.19
CA ASN A 86 -6.18 9.88 -19.43
C ASN A 86 -7.21 9.98 -20.57
N VAL A 87 -8.50 9.86 -20.25
CA VAL A 87 -9.58 10.02 -21.25
C VAL A 87 -9.64 11.47 -21.76
N SER A 88 -9.57 12.46 -20.87
CA SER A 88 -9.58 13.88 -21.25
C SER A 88 -8.38 14.26 -22.12
N GLU A 89 -7.20 13.73 -21.80
CA GLU A 89 -5.98 13.97 -22.58
C GLU A 89 -6.07 13.35 -23.98
N ALA A 90 -6.58 12.11 -24.09
CA ALA A 90 -6.82 11.47 -25.38
C ALA A 90 -7.83 12.25 -26.26
N GLN A 91 -8.92 12.76 -25.66
CA GLN A 91 -9.92 13.56 -26.37
C GLN A 91 -9.37 14.91 -26.85
N THR A 92 -8.48 15.52 -26.06
CA THR A 92 -7.82 16.79 -26.43
C THR A 92 -6.90 16.58 -27.64
N LEU A 93 -6.11 15.51 -27.63
CA LEU A 93 -5.20 15.14 -28.73
C LEU A 93 -5.94 14.78 -30.02
N GLU A 94 -7.11 14.12 -29.93
CA GLU A 94 -7.95 13.85 -31.10
C GLU A 94 -8.53 15.13 -31.70
N HIS A 95 -8.95 16.08 -30.86
CA HIS A 95 -9.49 17.36 -31.32
C HIS A 95 -8.43 18.22 -32.03
N GLU A 96 -7.20 18.26 -31.49
CA GLU A 96 -6.07 18.96 -32.10
C GLU A 96 -5.66 18.33 -33.45
N ARG A 97 -5.69 16.99 -33.56
CA ARG A 97 -5.40 16.30 -34.83
C ARG A 97 -6.46 16.52 -35.91
N ALA A 98 -7.73 16.60 -35.52
CA ALA A 98 -8.82 16.87 -36.44
C ALA A 98 -8.81 18.32 -36.97
N GLY A 99 -8.26 19.27 -36.21
CA GLY A 99 -8.19 20.68 -36.60
C GLY A 99 -7.08 21.04 -37.59
N VAL A 100 -6.09 20.17 -37.83
CA VAL A 100 -4.92 20.45 -38.70
C VAL A 100 -5.12 20.00 -40.15
N ALA A 101 -6.18 19.22 -40.45
CA ALA A 101 -6.39 18.62 -41.78
C ALA A 101 -7.28 19.45 -42.74
N GLY A 102 -7.50 20.75 -42.47
CA GLY A 102 -8.54 21.55 -43.12
C GLY A 102 -8.10 22.79 -43.92
N ASP A 103 -6.80 23.00 -44.14
CA ASP A 103 -6.30 24.22 -44.82
C ASP A 103 -5.33 23.82 -45.95
N ASP A 104 -5.88 23.50 -47.13
CA ASP A 104 -5.19 23.44 -48.45
C ASP A 104 -6.22 23.53 -49.59
#